data_AF-A0A496XIB7-F1
#
_entry.id   AF-A0A496XIB7-F1
#
_cell.length_a   1.000
_cell.length_b   1.000
_cell.length_c   1.000
_cell.angle_alpha   90.00
_cell.angle_beta   90.00
_cell.angle_gamma   90.00
#
_symmetry.space_group_name_H-M   'P 1'
#
loop_
_entity.id
_entity.type
_entity.pdbx_description
1 polymer ?
#
loop_
_entity_poly.entity_id
_entity_poly.type
_entity_poly.pdbx_seq_one_letter_code
_entity_poly.pdbx_strand_id
1 'polypeptide(L)'
;IAKKLRNDKIKTSPIDHVISDLNRYMQKDSDLIIQMVRHMYPKLASVTTECKQCSGEGKYYSEATDTEIRCTDCNGTGKVVPISRDGVLGMPQYIDEGKTPYPGSPASYITPDNASLVTAKDDLRELGLDILYSATGDKNLIAESLNTATENMINFKGLEDRISEILDMVESREEFIIKTAAKMHLSFTDAIKSCSVRYGRRLIIRGDSEITAEIKAAKESGMPMSHIEMLQKELIYTRYKNNKVELERQQLLADVEPLNGYTVTEVLGLGEYVDDLKIKFNFNRLTDLFEAKNGSVVLYKPDMEWKKRVEDIYNQYKTLSDEILPVTRDSGQD
;
A
#
# COMPACT_ATOMS: atom_id res chain seq x y z
N ILE A 1 10.48 -14.62 4.41
CA ILE A 1 11.59 -14.61 3.42
C ILE A 1 12.87 -14.29 4.17
N ALA A 2 13.81 -15.23 4.21
CA ALA A 2 14.95 -15.21 5.13
C ALA A 2 15.99 -14.14 4.74
N LYS A 3 16.48 -13.44 5.77
CA LYS A 3 17.60 -12.50 5.76
C LYS A 3 18.76 -12.98 4.89
N LYS A 4 19.02 -12.30 3.77
CA LYS A 4 20.37 -12.22 3.20
C LYS A 4 21.02 -10.94 3.72
N LEU A 5 21.51 -11.02 4.96
CA LEU A 5 22.51 -10.08 5.46
C LEU A 5 23.74 -10.23 4.56
N ARG A 6 24.05 -9.20 3.77
CA ARG A 6 25.19 -9.24 2.83
C ARG A 6 26.55 -9.16 3.54
N ASN A 7 26.57 -8.84 4.84
CA ASN A 7 27.72 -8.94 5.75
C ASN A 7 27.27 -8.58 7.18
N ASP A 8 27.57 -9.40 8.19
CA ASP A 8 27.24 -9.17 9.61
C ASP A 8 27.88 -7.91 10.24
N LYS A 9 28.58 -7.09 9.45
CA LYS A 9 29.28 -5.87 9.89
C LYS A 9 28.66 -4.58 9.37
N ILE A 10 27.71 -4.64 8.43
CA ILE A 10 27.12 -3.45 7.81
C ILE A 10 25.61 -3.51 8.03
N LYS A 11 25.06 -2.51 8.72
CA LYS A 11 23.61 -2.33 8.82
C LYS A 11 23.10 -1.85 7.47
N THR A 12 22.39 -2.71 6.75
CA THR A 12 21.74 -2.37 5.49
C THR A 12 20.36 -1.79 5.74
N SER A 13 19.87 -0.98 4.80
CA SER A 13 18.49 -0.50 4.81
C SER A 13 17.52 -1.66 4.57
N PRO A 14 16.29 -1.64 5.13
CA PRO A 14 15.23 -2.60 4.78
C PRO A 14 14.86 -2.62 3.29
N ILE A 15 15.27 -1.61 2.51
CA ILE A 15 15.00 -1.51 1.06
C ILE A 15 16.20 -2.03 0.24
N ASP A 16 17.33 -2.35 0.87
CA ASP A 16 18.58 -2.70 0.20
C ASP A 16 18.44 -3.92 -0.71
N HIS A 17 17.56 -4.88 -0.36
CA HIS A 17 17.29 -6.05 -1.19
C HIS A 17 16.56 -5.72 -2.50
N VAL A 18 15.85 -4.59 -2.57
CA VAL A 18 15.06 -4.15 -3.73
C VAL A 18 15.87 -3.26 -4.68
N ILE A 19 17.02 -2.74 -4.24
CA ILE A 19 17.83 -1.80 -5.04
C ILE A 19 18.26 -2.43 -6.38
N SER A 20 18.59 -3.71 -6.39
CA SER A 20 18.95 -4.42 -7.63
C SER A 20 17.79 -4.45 -8.63
N ASP A 21 16.57 -4.67 -8.14
CA ASP A 21 15.38 -4.73 -8.98
C ASP A 21 14.97 -3.33 -9.46
N LEU A 22 15.12 -2.31 -8.62
CA LEU A 22 14.94 -0.90 -9.00
C LEU A 22 15.90 -0.48 -10.13
N ASN A 23 17.18 -0.88 -10.05
CA ASN A 23 18.13 -0.61 -11.13
C ASN A 23 17.70 -1.30 -12.44
N ARG A 24 17.20 -2.53 -12.35
CA ARG A 24 16.66 -3.26 -13.50
C ARG A 24 15.41 -2.58 -14.08
N TYR A 25 14.52 -2.06 -13.23
CA TYR A 25 13.36 -1.27 -13.64
C TYR A 25 13.79 -0.03 -14.43
N MET A 26 14.72 0.76 -13.89
CA MET A 26 15.22 1.98 -14.54
C MET A 26 15.87 1.69 -15.90
N GLN A 27 16.60 0.57 -16.01
CA GLN A 27 17.19 0.16 -17.28
C GLN A 27 16.11 -0.23 -18.30
N LYS A 28 15.13 -1.05 -17.90
CA LYS A 28 14.01 -1.44 -18.78
C LYS A 28 13.20 -0.22 -19.24
N ASP A 29 12.95 0.74 -18.36
CA ASP A 29 12.24 1.98 -18.70
C ASP A 29 13.03 2.80 -19.74
N SER A 30 14.34 2.96 -19.52
CA SER A 30 15.23 3.64 -20.46
C SER A 30 15.24 2.96 -21.84
N ASP A 31 15.33 1.63 -21.87
CA ASP A 31 15.30 0.85 -23.11
C ASP A 31 13.95 0.98 -23.83
N LEU A 32 12.83 0.96 -23.09
CA LEU A 32 11.49 1.14 -23.64
C LEU A 32 11.33 2.52 -24.28
N ILE A 33 11.80 3.57 -23.62
CA ILE A 33 11.78 4.94 -24.17
C ILE A 33 12.59 5.00 -25.47
N ILE A 34 13.79 4.41 -25.51
CA ILE A 34 14.63 4.38 -26.72
C ILE A 34 13.93 3.62 -27.84
N GLN A 35 13.28 2.49 -27.54
CA GLN A 35 12.52 1.71 -28.52
C GLN A 35 11.35 2.51 -29.09
N MET A 36 10.61 3.22 -28.22
CA MET A 36 9.53 4.09 -28.64
C MET A 36 10.05 5.19 -29.58
N VAL A 37 11.17 5.84 -29.25
CA VAL A 37 11.73 6.91 -30.08
C VAL A 37 12.25 6.39 -31.44
N ARG A 38 12.88 5.21 -31.49
CA ARG A 38 13.58 4.71 -32.70
C ARG A 38 12.73 3.83 -33.62
N HIS A 39 11.72 3.17 -33.06
CA HIS A 39 10.99 2.12 -33.76
C HIS A 39 9.48 2.36 -33.79
N MET A 40 8.93 3.25 -32.96
CA MET A 40 7.48 3.50 -32.88
C MET A 40 7.02 4.64 -33.80
N TYR A 41 7.53 4.64 -35.04
CA TYR A 41 7.01 5.46 -36.12
C TYR A 41 6.94 4.62 -37.40
N PRO A 42 5.91 4.81 -38.25
CA PRO A 42 5.83 4.14 -39.53
C PRO A 42 7.04 4.47 -40.39
N LYS A 43 7.71 3.45 -40.92
CA LYS A 43 8.83 3.64 -41.85
C LYS A 43 8.33 3.44 -43.27
N LEU A 44 8.65 4.37 -44.15
CA LEU A 44 8.34 4.25 -45.56
C LEU A 44 9.28 3.21 -46.18
N ALA A 45 8.73 2.12 -46.69
CA ALA A 45 9.46 1.19 -47.52
C ALA A 45 9.13 1.50 -48.99
N SER A 46 10.17 1.77 -49.77
CA SER A 46 10.05 1.99 -51.21
C SER A 46 10.92 0.99 -51.95
N VAL A 47 10.44 0.58 -53.11
CA VAL A 47 11.19 -0.33 -53.95
C VAL A 47 12.41 0.39 -54.54
N THR A 48 13.59 -0.24 -54.48
CA THR A 48 14.83 0.37 -54.97
C THR A 48 14.81 0.46 -56.49
N THR A 49 15.15 1.62 -57.05
CA THR A 49 15.29 1.79 -58.50
C THR A 49 16.69 1.38 -58.97
N GLU A 50 16.76 0.90 -60.21
CA GLU A 50 18.01 0.62 -60.90
C GLU A 50 18.82 1.91 -61.08
N CYS A 51 20.15 1.80 -60.96
CA CYS A 51 21.02 2.94 -61.20
C CYS A 51 20.97 3.34 -62.68
N LYS A 52 20.59 4.58 -62.96
CA LYS A 52 20.42 5.11 -64.33
C LYS A 52 21.70 5.09 -65.17
N GLN A 53 22.88 5.07 -64.55
CA GLN A 53 24.16 5.06 -65.26
C GLN A 53 24.65 3.67 -65.65
N CYS A 54 24.31 2.63 -64.89
CA CYS A 54 24.77 1.26 -65.15
C CYS A 54 23.64 0.27 -65.41
N SER A 55 22.40 0.75 -65.59
CA SER A 55 21.20 -0.05 -65.88
C SER A 55 21.09 -1.33 -65.04
N GLY A 56 21.41 -1.25 -63.74
CA GLY A 56 21.36 -2.41 -62.83
C GLY A 56 22.60 -3.31 -62.77
N GLU A 57 23.57 -3.18 -63.68
CA GLU A 57 24.72 -4.10 -63.81
C GLU A 57 25.90 -3.76 -62.88
N GLY A 58 25.91 -2.56 -62.29
CA GLY A 58 26.95 -2.12 -61.33
C GLY A 58 28.31 -1.78 -61.96
N LYS A 59 28.48 -1.99 -63.26
CA LYS A 59 29.70 -1.71 -64.03
C LYS A 59 29.34 -0.97 -65.32
N TYR A 60 30.30 -0.23 -65.87
CA TYR A 60 30.18 0.33 -67.22
C TYR A 60 31.44 0.00 -68.02
N TYR A 61 31.26 -0.26 -69.32
CA TYR A 61 32.36 -0.46 -70.25
C TYR A 61 32.78 0.91 -70.81
N SER A 62 34.06 1.26 -70.70
CA SER A 62 34.61 2.45 -71.35
C SER A 62 35.36 2.06 -72.61
N GLU A 63 34.87 2.50 -73.77
CA GLU A 63 35.47 2.24 -75.08
C GLU A 63 36.90 2.81 -75.23
N ALA A 64 37.33 3.69 -74.31
CA ALA A 64 38.63 4.36 -74.37
C ALA A 64 39.81 3.55 -73.77
N THR A 65 39.55 2.59 -72.88
CA THR A 65 40.60 1.85 -72.16
C THR A 65 40.43 0.33 -72.14
N ASP A 66 39.38 -0.22 -72.77
CA ASP A 66 39.12 -1.67 -72.83
C ASP A 66 39.17 -2.36 -71.46
N THR A 67 38.64 -1.67 -70.44
CA THR A 67 38.62 -2.14 -69.04
C THR A 67 37.26 -1.89 -68.41
N GLU A 68 36.75 -2.89 -67.70
CA GLU A 68 35.54 -2.77 -66.86
C GLU A 68 35.78 -1.79 -65.69
N ILE A 69 35.06 -0.68 -65.68
CA ILE A 69 35.12 0.28 -64.58
C ILE A 69 33.87 0.12 -63.71
N ARG A 70 34.06 0.07 -62.39
CA ARG A 70 32.96 0.02 -61.43
C ARG A 70 32.21 1.34 -61.47
N CYS A 71 30.88 1.28 -61.52
CA CYS A 71 30.05 2.48 -61.52
C CYS A 71 30.27 3.27 -60.22
N THR A 72 30.68 4.54 -60.35
CA THR A 72 31.00 5.43 -59.23
C THR A 72 29.75 5.80 -58.43
N ASP A 73 28.59 5.88 -59.09
CA ASP A 73 27.34 6.34 -58.49
C ASP A 73 26.65 5.26 -57.65
N CYS A 74 26.81 3.98 -58.00
CA CYS A 74 26.26 2.85 -57.23
C CYS A 74 27.33 1.99 -56.53
N ASN A 75 28.59 2.41 -56.60
CA ASN A 75 29.74 1.74 -55.99
C ASN A 75 29.81 0.22 -56.27
N GLY A 76 29.37 -0.20 -57.46
CA GLY A 76 29.36 -1.60 -57.88
C GLY A 76 28.11 -2.41 -57.50
N THR A 77 27.09 -1.82 -56.88
CA THR A 77 25.89 -2.55 -56.41
C THR A 77 24.71 -2.55 -57.38
N GLY A 78 24.76 -1.75 -58.46
CA GLY A 78 23.73 -1.72 -59.52
C GLY A 78 22.39 -1.06 -59.11
N LYS A 79 22.11 -0.90 -57.82
CA LYS A 79 20.88 -0.34 -57.27
C LYS A 79 21.16 0.93 -56.48
N VAL A 80 20.30 1.94 -56.62
CA VAL A 80 20.36 3.12 -55.76
C VAL A 80 19.41 2.87 -54.60
N VAL A 81 19.97 2.57 -53.43
CA VAL A 81 19.18 2.60 -52.19
C VAL A 81 19.01 4.07 -51.82
N PRO A 82 17.79 4.63 -51.76
CA PRO A 82 17.59 5.96 -51.24
C PRO A 82 17.87 5.91 -49.73
N ILE A 83 19.13 6.08 -49.33
CA ILE A 83 19.49 6.21 -47.92
C ILE A 83 19.11 7.62 -47.49
N SER A 84 17.82 7.84 -47.21
CA SER A 84 17.39 9.03 -46.49
C SER A 84 17.67 8.85 -45.00
N ARG A 85 18.08 9.95 -44.35
CA ARG A 85 18.18 10.09 -42.90
C ARG A 85 16.86 9.76 -42.17
N ASP A 86 15.75 9.73 -42.91
CA ASP A 86 14.38 9.44 -42.44
C ASP A 86 14.00 7.94 -42.46
N GLY A 87 14.96 7.04 -42.74
CA GLY A 87 14.76 5.60 -42.56
C GLY A 87 13.92 4.94 -43.65
N VAL A 88 14.09 5.37 -44.90
CA VAL A 88 13.52 4.68 -46.06
C VAL A 88 14.19 3.31 -46.20
N LEU A 89 13.42 2.24 -46.06
CA LEU A 89 13.93 0.87 -46.20
C LEU A 89 13.81 0.45 -47.66
N GLY A 90 14.96 0.26 -48.33
CA GLY A 90 15.00 -0.26 -49.70
C GLY A 90 14.70 -1.76 -49.70
N MET A 91 13.60 -2.17 -50.31
CA MET A 91 13.31 -3.59 -50.55
C MET A 91 13.97 -4.04 -51.87
N PRO A 92 14.80 -5.10 -51.88
CA PRO A 92 15.41 -5.57 -53.11
C PRO A 92 14.34 -6.20 -54.03
N GLN A 93 14.27 -5.75 -55.28
CA GLN A 93 13.54 -6.48 -56.32
C GLN A 93 14.34 -7.70 -56.77
N TYR A 94 13.71 -8.87 -56.74
CA TYR A 94 14.10 -10.03 -57.54
C TYR A 94 13.14 -10.06 -58.74
N ILE A 95 13.66 -9.81 -59.93
CA ILE A 95 12.90 -9.86 -61.17
C ILE A 95 13.27 -11.18 -61.83
N ASP A 96 12.36 -12.14 -61.88
CA ASP A 96 12.47 -13.28 -62.80
C ASP A 96 12.08 -12.79 -64.21
N GLU A 97 12.80 -13.24 -65.24
CA GLU A 97 12.56 -12.88 -66.64
C GLU A 97 11.09 -13.09 -67.02
N GLY A 98 10.40 -12.00 -67.40
CA GLY A 98 9.04 -12.03 -67.92
C GLY A 98 7.90 -11.67 -66.95
N LYS A 99 8.18 -11.28 -65.70
CA LYS A 99 7.14 -10.75 -64.78
C LYS A 99 7.31 -9.26 -64.54
N THR A 100 6.21 -8.50 -64.64
CA THR A 100 6.19 -7.08 -64.26
C THR A 100 6.41 -6.94 -62.75
N PRO A 101 7.20 -5.95 -62.31
CA PRO A 101 7.35 -5.64 -60.90
C PRO A 101 6.05 -4.97 -60.45
N TYR A 102 5.18 -5.76 -59.81
CA TYR A 102 4.00 -5.40 -59.02
C TYR A 102 2.59 -5.35 -59.67
N PRO A 103 1.63 -6.12 -59.11
CA PRO A 103 0.19 -5.82 -59.11
C PRO A 103 -0.27 -5.00 -57.87
N GLY A 104 0.60 -4.16 -57.27
CA GLY A 104 0.31 -3.41 -56.03
C GLY A 104 1.10 -2.10 -55.87
N SER A 105 0.88 -1.37 -54.76
CA SER A 105 1.46 -0.03 -54.52
C SER A 105 3.00 -0.05 -54.43
N PRO A 106 3.72 0.82 -55.18
CA PRO A 106 5.19 0.86 -55.25
C PRO A 106 5.87 1.42 -53.98
N ALA A 107 5.10 1.89 -53.01
CA ALA A 107 5.55 2.26 -51.68
C ALA A 107 4.52 1.80 -50.65
N SER A 108 5.00 1.32 -49.51
CA SER A 108 4.16 0.90 -48.39
C SER A 108 4.76 1.38 -47.07
N TYR A 109 3.90 1.68 -46.10
CA TYR A 109 4.34 1.94 -44.73
C TYR A 109 4.45 0.63 -43.98
N ILE A 110 5.61 0.37 -43.40
CA ILE A 110 5.77 -0.72 -42.43
C ILE A 110 5.27 -0.17 -41.09
N THR A 111 4.16 -0.72 -40.61
CA THR A 111 3.64 -0.41 -39.28
C THR A 111 4.55 -1.00 -38.22
N PRO A 112 4.82 -0.27 -37.12
CA PRO A 112 5.57 -0.82 -36.00
C PRO A 112 4.81 -1.97 -35.34
N ASP A 113 5.53 -2.92 -34.76
CA ASP A 113 4.92 -4.02 -34.03
C ASP A 113 4.38 -3.53 -32.68
N ASN A 114 3.05 -3.45 -32.59
CA ASN A 114 2.37 -3.04 -31.36
C ASN A 114 2.35 -4.16 -30.30
N ALA A 115 2.45 -5.44 -30.69
CA ALA A 115 2.35 -6.54 -29.75
C ALA A 115 3.56 -6.57 -28.80
N SER A 116 4.78 -6.47 -29.35
CA SER A 116 6.01 -6.40 -28.56
C SER A 116 6.03 -5.21 -27.59
N LEU A 117 5.44 -4.07 -27.97
CA LEU A 117 5.36 -2.89 -27.11
C LEU A 117 4.39 -3.06 -25.95
N VAL A 118 3.25 -3.72 -26.17
CA VAL A 118 2.31 -4.06 -25.09
C VAL A 118 2.99 -4.98 -24.09
N THR A 119 3.64 -6.04 -24.58
CA THR A 119 4.41 -6.96 -23.72
C THR A 119 5.48 -6.23 -22.92
N ALA A 120 6.26 -5.33 -23.54
CA ALA A 120 7.30 -4.58 -22.83
C ALA A 120 6.74 -3.62 -21.75
N LYS A 121 5.56 -3.03 -21.99
CA LYS A 121 4.86 -2.20 -20.99
C LYS A 121 4.33 -3.03 -19.83
N ASP A 122 3.77 -4.20 -20.12
CA ASP A 122 3.21 -5.08 -19.09
C ASP A 122 4.33 -5.70 -18.24
N ASP A 123 5.43 -6.12 -18.86
CA ASP A 123 6.67 -6.54 -18.19
C ASP A 123 7.20 -5.50 -17.19
N LEU A 124 7.13 -4.22 -17.57
CA LEU A 124 7.60 -3.11 -16.74
C LEU A 124 6.65 -2.87 -15.57
N ARG A 125 5.33 -2.95 -15.81
CA ARG A 125 4.32 -2.88 -14.75
C ARG A 125 4.47 -4.02 -13.74
N GLU A 126 4.60 -5.26 -14.22
CA GLU A 126 4.79 -6.44 -13.36
C GLU A 126 6.03 -6.31 -12.49
N LEU A 127 7.15 -5.88 -13.08
CA LEU A 127 8.38 -5.67 -12.31
C LEU A 127 8.24 -4.54 -11.27
N GLY A 128 7.49 -3.48 -11.60
CA GLY A 128 7.14 -2.43 -10.63
C GLY A 128 6.28 -2.94 -9.47
N LEU A 129 5.32 -3.82 -9.76
CA LEU A 129 4.48 -4.48 -8.75
C LEU A 129 5.29 -5.40 -7.85
N ASP A 130 6.20 -6.19 -8.41
CA ASP A 130 7.09 -7.08 -7.65
C ASP A 130 8.03 -6.29 -6.72
N ILE A 131 8.58 -5.18 -7.20
CA ILE A 131 9.39 -4.24 -6.41
C ILE A 131 8.57 -3.70 -5.24
N LEU A 132 7.36 -3.22 -5.53
CA LEU A 132 6.47 -2.65 -4.52
C LEU A 132 6.12 -3.69 -3.46
N TYR A 133 5.69 -4.89 -3.88
CA TYR A 133 5.39 -6.00 -3.00
C TYR A 133 6.60 -6.42 -2.15
N SER A 134 7.79 -6.48 -2.75
CA SER A 134 9.03 -6.82 -2.05
C SER A 134 9.40 -5.78 -0.99
N ALA A 135 9.14 -4.49 -1.28
CA ALA A 135 9.43 -3.38 -0.39
C ALA A 135 8.40 -3.23 0.73
N THR A 136 7.10 -3.24 0.41
CA THR A 136 6.02 -2.94 1.36
C THR A 136 5.41 -4.20 1.98
N GLY A 137 5.45 -5.34 1.29
CA GLY A 137 4.72 -6.55 1.68
C GLY A 137 3.24 -6.55 1.27
N ASP A 138 2.78 -5.52 0.56
CA ASP A 138 1.39 -5.39 0.11
C ASP A 138 1.26 -5.75 -1.37
N LYS A 139 0.40 -6.72 -1.69
CA LYS A 139 0.12 -7.14 -3.08
C LYS A 139 -0.90 -6.24 -3.79
N ASN A 140 -1.67 -5.44 -3.05
CA ASN A 140 -2.94 -4.90 -3.54
C ASN A 140 -2.98 -3.38 -3.73
N LEU A 141 -1.84 -2.68 -3.74
CA LEU A 141 -1.80 -1.21 -3.94
C LEU A 141 -2.42 -0.73 -5.28
N ILE A 142 -2.76 -1.62 -6.22
CA ILE A 142 -3.44 -1.29 -7.49
C ILE A 142 -4.74 -2.10 -7.70
N ALA A 143 -5.09 -3.06 -6.83
CA ALA A 143 -6.32 -3.83 -6.97
C ALA A 143 -7.50 -3.03 -6.37
N GLU A 144 -8.06 -2.10 -7.16
CA GLU A 144 -9.42 -1.64 -6.95
C GLU A 144 -10.33 -2.89 -6.85
N SER A 145 -10.88 -3.15 -5.65
CA SER A 145 -11.88 -4.17 -5.33
C SER A 145 -11.44 -5.64 -5.21
N LEU A 146 -10.82 -6.03 -4.09
CA LEU A 146 -10.91 -7.41 -3.60
C LEU A 146 -11.75 -7.48 -2.32
N ASN A 147 -12.92 -8.10 -2.47
CA ASN A 147 -14.09 -8.05 -1.57
C ASN A 147 -14.14 -9.21 -0.55
N THR A 148 -13.01 -9.70 -0.03
CA THR A 148 -13.05 -10.68 1.06
C THR A 148 -12.24 -10.23 2.27
N ALA A 149 -12.89 -10.17 3.43
CA ALA A 149 -12.28 -9.75 4.70
C ALA A 149 -11.03 -10.58 5.06
N THR A 150 -10.99 -11.85 4.65
CA THR A 150 -9.86 -12.76 4.85
C THR A 150 -8.64 -12.42 4.00
N GLU A 151 -8.81 -11.98 2.75
CA GLU A 151 -7.67 -11.57 1.90
C GLU A 151 -7.07 -10.25 2.38
N ASN A 152 -7.91 -9.32 2.86
CA ASN A 152 -7.44 -8.10 3.50
C ASN A 152 -6.63 -8.42 4.78
N MET A 153 -7.10 -9.35 5.63
CA MET A 153 -6.35 -9.80 6.81
C MET A 153 -4.98 -10.41 6.48
N ILE A 154 -4.86 -11.15 5.37
CA ILE A 154 -3.58 -11.73 4.92
C ILE A 154 -2.60 -10.63 4.50
N ASN A 155 -3.09 -9.57 3.84
CA ASN A 155 -2.25 -8.42 3.44
C ASN A 155 -1.82 -7.57 4.64
N PHE A 156 -2.70 -7.36 5.62
CA PHE A 156 -2.35 -6.64 6.86
C PHE A 156 -1.20 -7.30 7.60
N LYS A 157 -1.15 -8.64 7.63
CA LYS A 157 -0.06 -9.36 8.27
C LYS A 157 1.31 -9.08 7.62
N GLY A 158 1.34 -8.99 6.29
CA GLY A 158 2.57 -8.64 5.56
C GLY A 158 3.08 -7.24 5.89
N LEU A 159 2.16 -6.28 6.00
CA LEU A 159 2.46 -4.92 6.45
C LEU A 159 2.92 -4.87 7.91
N GLU A 160 2.23 -5.59 8.80
CA GLU A 160 2.58 -5.68 10.23
C GLU A 160 3.98 -6.26 10.44
N ASP A 161 4.34 -7.30 9.70
CA ASP A 161 5.68 -7.91 9.78
C ASP A 161 6.77 -6.89 9.36
N ARG A 162 6.54 -6.12 8.29
CA ARG A 162 7.46 -5.06 7.83
C ARG A 162 7.55 -3.90 8.79
N ILE A 163 6.41 -3.49 9.34
CA ILE A 163 6.35 -2.44 10.34
C ILE A 163 7.08 -2.88 11.61
N SER A 164 6.93 -4.14 12.04
CA SER A 164 7.65 -4.67 13.20
C SER A 164 9.16 -4.65 12.98
N GLU A 165 9.63 -4.94 11.76
CA GLU A 165 11.06 -4.83 11.41
C GLU A 165 11.57 -3.38 11.57
N ILE A 166 10.81 -2.39 11.10
CA ILE A 166 11.14 -0.97 11.25
C ILE A 166 11.08 -0.55 12.73
N LEU A 167 10.07 -0.99 13.47
CA LEU A 167 9.93 -0.71 14.89
C LEU A 167 11.11 -1.25 15.69
N ASP A 168 11.52 -2.50 15.47
CA ASP A 168 12.68 -3.09 16.15
C ASP A 168 13.96 -2.26 15.86
N MET A 169 14.10 -1.71 14.65
CA MET A 169 15.20 -0.79 14.33
C MET A 169 15.12 0.52 15.12
N VAL A 170 13.93 1.12 15.23
CA VAL A 170 13.71 2.37 15.99
C VAL A 170 13.94 2.14 17.48
N GLU A 171 13.36 1.08 18.06
CA GLU A 171 13.57 0.65 19.45
C GLU A 171 15.06 0.52 19.77
N SER A 172 15.81 -0.17 18.89
CA SER A 172 17.25 -0.37 19.08
C SER A 172 18.05 0.95 19.06
N ARG A 173 17.62 1.93 18.25
CA ARG A 173 18.28 3.24 18.15
C ARG A 173 17.95 4.11 19.34
N GLU A 174 16.70 4.09 19.79
CA GLU A 174 16.28 4.86 20.95
C GLU A 174 16.91 4.32 22.23
N GLU A 175 16.95 3.00 22.41
CA GLU A 175 17.70 2.38 23.50
C GLU A 175 19.17 2.81 23.48
N PHE A 176 19.78 2.89 22.29
CA PHE A 176 21.15 3.36 22.15
C PHE A 176 21.30 4.83 22.56
N ILE A 177 20.38 5.71 22.14
CA ILE A 177 20.37 7.13 22.52
C ILE A 177 20.22 7.28 24.03
N ILE A 178 19.26 6.60 24.65
CA ILE A 178 19.01 6.66 26.09
C ILE A 178 20.23 6.13 26.86
N LYS A 179 20.79 4.98 26.47
CA LYS A 179 22.00 4.41 27.10
C LYS A 179 23.20 5.36 26.97
N THR A 180 23.33 6.05 25.84
CA THR A 180 24.44 7.00 25.61
C THR A 180 24.25 8.27 26.43
N ALA A 181 23.04 8.83 26.45
CA ALA A 181 22.70 10.00 27.26
C ALA A 181 22.89 9.72 28.76
N ALA A 182 22.45 8.55 29.24
CA ALA A 182 22.63 8.11 30.62
C ALA A 182 24.12 7.97 31.01
N LYS A 183 24.96 7.49 30.09
CA LYS A 183 26.42 7.43 30.30
C LYS A 183 27.09 8.79 30.32
N MET A 184 26.61 9.74 29.52
CA MET A 184 27.14 11.11 29.49
C MET A 184 26.78 11.90 30.75
N HIS A 185 25.64 11.61 31.38
CA HIS A 185 25.28 12.21 32.66
C HIS A 185 25.87 11.39 33.83
N LEU A 186 26.95 11.92 34.42
CA LEU A 186 27.64 11.36 35.60
C LEU A 186 26.71 11.02 36.78
N SER A 187 25.57 11.70 36.92
CA SER A 187 24.60 11.48 38.00
C SER A 187 23.63 10.31 37.76
N PHE A 188 23.47 9.85 36.51
CA PHE A 188 22.53 8.78 36.14
C PHE A 188 23.24 7.45 35.83
N THR A 189 24.57 7.42 35.89
CA THR A 189 25.38 6.27 35.51
C THR A 189 25.09 5.05 36.39
N ASP A 190 24.78 5.24 37.67
CA ASP A 190 24.39 4.18 38.61
C ASP A 190 22.87 3.93 38.67
N ALA A 191 22.05 4.84 38.14
CA ALA A 191 20.59 4.77 38.23
C ALA A 191 19.95 3.90 37.13
N ILE A 192 20.56 3.83 35.94
CA ILE A 192 20.00 3.12 34.78
C ILE A 192 20.83 1.86 34.48
N LYS A 193 20.50 0.76 35.15
CA LYS A 193 21.15 -0.56 34.96
C LYS A 193 20.77 -1.23 33.64
N SER A 194 19.53 -1.04 33.19
CA SER A 194 19.01 -1.51 31.90
C SER A 194 17.90 -0.59 31.43
N CYS A 195 17.89 -0.31 30.12
CA CYS A 195 16.81 0.40 29.45
C CYS A 195 16.37 -0.47 28.27
N SER A 196 15.07 -0.74 28.21
CA SER A 196 14.40 -1.38 27.08
C SER A 196 13.26 -0.48 26.61
N VAL A 197 13.27 -0.10 25.35
CA VAL A 197 12.18 0.67 24.74
C VAL A 197 11.39 -0.29 23.87
N ARG A 198 10.08 -0.38 24.10
CA ARG A 198 9.18 -1.23 23.33
C ARG A 198 8.00 -0.41 22.84
N TYR A 199 7.84 -0.33 21.54
CA TYR A 199 6.65 0.20 20.90
C TYR A 199 5.60 -0.91 20.75
N GLY A 200 4.33 -0.52 20.81
CA GLY A 200 3.23 -1.43 20.51
C GLY A 200 3.32 -1.88 19.04
N ARG A 201 3.34 -3.20 18.80
CA ARG A 201 3.41 -3.79 17.45
C ARG A 201 2.09 -3.76 16.69
N ARG A 202 0.96 -3.57 17.39
CA ARG A 202 -0.34 -3.29 16.78
C ARG A 202 -0.40 -1.83 16.37
N LEU A 203 0.27 -1.49 15.28
CA LEU A 203 0.01 -0.23 14.61
C LEU A 203 -1.29 -0.45 13.82
N ILE A 204 -2.36 0.21 14.25
CA ILE A 204 -3.67 0.06 13.65
C ILE A 204 -3.61 0.72 12.26
N ILE A 205 -3.33 -0.10 11.25
CA ILE A 205 -3.44 0.27 9.83
C ILE A 205 -4.91 0.23 9.40
N ARG A 206 -5.77 -0.44 10.18
CA ARG A 206 -7.19 -0.62 9.88
C ARG A 206 -7.92 0.71 9.93
N GLY A 207 -8.73 0.96 8.90
CA GLY A 207 -9.62 2.12 8.88
C GLY A 207 -10.82 1.92 9.81
N ASP A 208 -11.42 3.01 10.29
CA ASP A 208 -12.63 2.98 11.12
C ASP A 208 -13.77 2.15 10.48
N SER A 209 -13.88 2.19 9.15
CA SER A 209 -14.87 1.45 8.37
C SER A 209 -14.68 -0.06 8.46
N GLU A 210 -13.44 -0.53 8.45
CA GLU A 210 -13.10 -1.95 8.51
C GLU A 210 -13.36 -2.53 9.89
N ILE A 211 -12.95 -1.83 10.94
CA ILE A 211 -13.21 -2.24 12.33
C ILE A 211 -14.73 -2.28 12.58
N THR A 212 -15.48 -1.32 12.04
CA THR A 212 -16.95 -1.31 12.17
C THR A 212 -17.59 -2.51 11.44
N ALA A 213 -17.07 -2.90 10.27
CA ALA A 213 -17.55 -4.07 9.55
C ALA A 213 -17.23 -5.38 10.31
N GLU A 214 -16.04 -5.49 10.90
CA GLU A 214 -15.63 -6.62 11.72
C GLU A 214 -16.47 -6.75 12.99
N ILE A 215 -16.81 -5.63 13.65
CA ILE A 215 -17.74 -5.65 14.81
C ILE A 215 -19.11 -6.20 14.41
N LYS A 216 -19.64 -5.80 13.23
CA LYS A 216 -20.93 -6.34 12.74
C LYS A 216 -20.84 -7.84 12.48
N ALA A 217 -19.78 -8.29 11.80
CA ALA A 217 -19.54 -9.70 11.54
C ALA A 217 -19.32 -10.51 12.83
N ALA A 218 -18.61 -9.98 13.81
CA ALA A 218 -18.38 -10.60 15.12
C ALA A 218 -19.69 -10.78 15.90
N LYS A 219 -20.59 -9.79 15.82
CA LYS A 219 -21.94 -9.89 16.40
C LYS A 219 -22.80 -10.92 15.70
N GLU A 220 -22.82 -10.93 14.37
CA GLU A 220 -23.59 -11.90 13.58
C GLU A 220 -23.11 -13.34 13.77
N SER A 221 -21.80 -13.54 13.96
CA SER A 221 -21.19 -14.85 14.21
C SER A 221 -21.27 -15.32 15.66
N GLY A 222 -21.79 -14.50 16.58
CA GLY A 222 -21.92 -14.86 17.99
C GLY A 222 -20.58 -15.01 18.71
N MET A 223 -19.56 -14.22 18.32
CA MET A 223 -18.26 -14.22 19.00
C MET A 223 -18.40 -13.84 20.48
N PRO A 224 -17.45 -14.28 21.34
CA PRO A 224 -17.49 -13.96 22.76
C PRO A 224 -17.42 -12.45 23.00
N MET A 225 -18.14 -12.00 24.03
CA MET A 225 -18.30 -10.58 24.33
C MET A 225 -16.98 -9.84 24.57
N SER A 226 -16.03 -10.50 25.22
CA SER A 226 -14.68 -9.96 25.46
C SER A 226 -13.96 -9.58 24.17
N HIS A 227 -14.23 -10.28 23.06
CA HIS A 227 -13.66 -9.94 21.75
C HIS A 227 -14.33 -8.71 21.14
N ILE A 228 -15.65 -8.58 21.27
CA ILE A 228 -16.41 -7.42 20.79
C ILE A 228 -15.97 -6.16 21.54
N GLU A 229 -15.83 -6.24 22.87
CA GLU A 229 -15.32 -5.13 23.69
C GLU A 229 -13.90 -4.71 23.27
N MET A 230 -13.03 -5.68 22.97
CA MET A 230 -11.69 -5.40 22.48
C MET A 230 -11.73 -4.62 21.16
N LEU A 231 -12.56 -5.04 20.20
CA LEU A 231 -12.72 -4.37 18.90
C LEU A 231 -13.32 -2.96 19.07
N GLN A 232 -14.22 -2.75 20.03
CA GLN A 232 -14.77 -1.43 20.32
C GLN A 232 -13.73 -0.49 20.92
N LYS A 233 -12.88 -0.98 21.84
CA LYS A 233 -11.75 -0.19 22.37
C LYS A 233 -10.76 0.17 21.27
N GLU A 234 -10.52 -0.75 20.33
CA GLU A 234 -9.70 -0.50 19.14
C GLU A 234 -10.31 0.59 18.23
N LEU A 235 -11.62 0.56 18.01
CA LEU A 235 -12.33 1.60 17.26
C LEU A 235 -12.19 2.98 17.91
N ILE A 236 -12.37 3.06 19.24
CA ILE A 236 -12.20 4.31 20.00
C ILE A 236 -10.77 4.81 19.85
N TYR A 237 -9.78 3.92 20.00
CA TYR A 237 -8.39 4.30 19.88
C TYR A 237 -8.06 4.86 18.48
N THR A 238 -8.59 4.22 17.43
CA THR A 238 -8.35 4.61 16.04
C THR A 238 -8.93 5.98 15.72
N ARG A 239 -10.17 6.25 16.16
CA ARG A 239 -10.86 7.52 15.95
C ARG A 239 -10.20 8.70 16.65
N TYR A 240 -9.79 8.49 17.90
CA TYR A 240 -9.34 9.58 18.77
C TYR A 240 -7.82 9.62 18.97
N LYS A 241 -7.03 8.88 18.17
CA LYS A 241 -5.55 8.84 18.29
C LYS A 241 -4.87 10.21 18.28
N ASN A 242 -5.45 11.19 17.57
CA ASN A 242 -4.91 12.54 17.45
C ASN A 242 -5.29 13.45 18.62
N ASN A 243 -6.31 13.08 19.42
CA ASN A 243 -6.81 13.86 20.55
C ASN A 243 -6.80 13.02 21.83
N LYS A 244 -5.71 13.14 22.59
CA LYS A 244 -5.50 12.36 23.82
C LYS A 244 -6.58 12.56 24.87
N VAL A 245 -7.11 13.78 25.01
CA VAL A 245 -8.14 14.09 26.01
C VAL A 245 -9.46 13.39 25.68
N GLU A 246 -9.86 13.42 24.41
CA GLU A 246 -11.06 12.71 23.96
C GLU A 246 -10.88 11.19 23.99
N LEU A 247 -9.69 10.69 23.65
CA LEU A 247 -9.36 9.28 23.74
C LEU A 247 -9.55 8.74 25.17
N GLU A 248 -8.96 9.42 26.15
CA GLU A 248 -9.10 9.04 27.56
C GLU A 248 -10.56 9.11 28.02
N ARG A 249 -11.30 10.15 27.60
CA ARG A 249 -12.73 10.27 27.89
C ARG A 249 -13.51 9.07 27.38
N GLN A 250 -13.31 8.71 26.11
CA GLN A 250 -14.08 7.65 25.46
C GLN A 250 -13.70 6.27 25.98
N GLN A 251 -12.42 6.04 26.31
CA GLN A 251 -11.99 4.82 26.99
C GLN A 251 -12.63 4.68 28.38
N LEU A 252 -12.68 5.77 29.13
CA LEU A 252 -13.28 5.78 30.46
C LEU A 252 -14.80 5.54 30.39
N LEU A 253 -15.50 6.17 29.44
CA LEU A 253 -16.91 5.91 29.20
C LEU A 253 -17.17 4.44 28.81
N ALA A 254 -16.34 3.88 27.93
CA ALA A 254 -16.43 2.48 27.51
C ALA A 254 -16.18 1.48 28.66
N ASP A 255 -15.39 1.85 29.67
CA ASP A 255 -15.14 1.02 30.86
C ASP A 255 -16.24 1.19 31.93
N VAL A 256 -16.88 2.37 32.02
CA VAL A 256 -17.96 2.65 32.99
C VAL A 256 -19.32 2.14 32.49
N GLU A 257 -19.53 2.07 31.18
CA GLU A 257 -20.78 1.60 30.60
C GLU A 257 -21.01 0.11 30.88
N PRO A 258 -22.10 -0.27 31.59
CA PRO A 258 -22.39 -1.68 31.81
C PRO A 258 -22.73 -2.37 30.48
N LEU A 259 -22.34 -3.65 30.35
CA LEU A 259 -22.61 -4.48 29.17
C LEU A 259 -22.19 -3.79 27.86
N ASN A 260 -20.96 -3.27 27.83
CA ASN A 260 -20.42 -2.58 26.67
C ASN A 260 -20.42 -3.51 25.46
N GLY A 261 -21.06 -3.09 24.37
CA GLY A 261 -21.21 -3.89 23.15
C GLY A 261 -22.61 -4.44 22.88
N TYR A 262 -23.49 -4.51 23.86
CA TYR A 262 -24.90 -4.85 23.61
C TYR A 262 -25.69 -3.65 23.13
N THR A 263 -26.60 -3.87 22.18
CA THR A 263 -27.62 -2.87 21.84
C THR A 263 -28.72 -2.87 22.91
N VAL A 264 -29.38 -1.73 23.12
CA VAL A 264 -30.49 -1.62 24.10
C VAL A 264 -31.55 -2.70 23.86
N THR A 265 -31.81 -3.06 22.60
CA THR A 265 -32.73 -4.13 22.21
C THR A 265 -32.27 -5.53 22.61
N GLU A 266 -30.97 -5.81 22.59
CA GLU A 266 -30.42 -7.09 23.04
C GLU A 266 -30.46 -7.21 24.57
N VAL A 267 -30.24 -6.12 25.30
CA VAL A 267 -30.27 -6.12 26.78
C VAL A 267 -31.69 -6.32 27.33
N LEU A 268 -32.72 -5.82 26.65
CA LEU A 268 -34.13 -6.05 27.05
C LEU A 268 -34.52 -7.53 27.04
N GLY A 269 -33.88 -8.36 26.20
CA GLY A 269 -34.09 -9.81 26.16
C GLY A 269 -33.42 -10.56 27.30
N LEU A 270 -32.49 -9.94 28.04
CA LEU A 270 -31.72 -10.58 29.12
C LEU A 270 -32.42 -10.51 30.49
N GLY A 271 -33.48 -9.71 30.64
CA GLY A 271 -34.54 -9.79 31.68
C GLY A 271 -34.16 -9.64 33.16
N GLU A 272 -32.98 -10.05 33.59
CA GLU A 272 -32.64 -10.25 35.02
C GLU A 272 -31.66 -9.20 35.59
N TYR A 273 -31.01 -8.38 34.75
CA TYR A 273 -30.01 -7.39 35.19
C TYR A 273 -30.58 -5.98 35.33
N VAL A 274 -31.65 -5.83 36.12
CA VAL A 274 -32.50 -4.62 36.17
C VAL A 274 -31.74 -3.33 36.52
N ASP A 275 -30.75 -3.38 37.40
CA ASP A 275 -30.02 -2.18 37.83
C ASP A 275 -29.01 -1.70 36.78
N ASP A 276 -28.25 -2.62 36.19
CA ASP A 276 -27.30 -2.32 35.12
C ASP A 276 -28.03 -1.89 33.82
N LEU A 277 -29.25 -2.42 33.59
CA LEU A 277 -30.17 -2.02 32.53
C LEU A 277 -30.59 -0.55 32.65
N LYS A 278 -30.89 -0.05 33.86
CA LYS A 278 -31.25 1.36 34.07
C LYS A 278 -30.11 2.29 33.72
N ILE A 279 -28.90 1.93 34.14
CA ILE A 279 -27.68 2.70 33.86
C ILE A 279 -27.40 2.69 32.36
N LYS A 280 -27.52 1.54 31.70
CA LYS A 280 -27.35 1.41 30.25
C LYS A 280 -28.33 2.27 29.46
N PHE A 281 -29.61 2.25 29.82
CA PHE A 281 -30.66 2.98 29.11
C PHE A 281 -30.47 4.51 29.21
N ASN A 282 -30.02 4.99 30.38
CA ASN A 282 -29.85 6.41 30.65
C ASN A 282 -28.40 6.89 30.63
N PHE A 283 -27.47 6.10 30.07
CA PHE A 283 -26.03 6.33 30.21
C PHE A 283 -25.59 7.74 29.80
N ASN A 284 -26.08 8.23 28.66
CA ASN A 284 -25.77 9.59 28.19
C ASN A 284 -26.25 10.66 29.17
N ARG A 285 -27.49 10.53 29.66
CA ARG A 285 -28.09 11.48 30.62
C ARG A 285 -27.39 11.44 31.99
N LEU A 286 -27.00 10.25 32.45
CA LEU A 286 -26.24 10.08 33.68
C LEU A 286 -24.85 10.71 33.57
N THR A 287 -24.22 10.58 32.41
CA THR A 287 -22.94 11.21 32.11
C THR A 287 -23.05 12.73 32.15
N ASP A 288 -24.07 13.32 31.52
CA ASP A 288 -24.29 14.77 31.54
C ASP A 288 -24.54 15.30 32.96
N LEU A 289 -25.35 14.59 33.75
CA LEU A 289 -25.64 14.96 35.14
C LEU A 289 -24.42 14.83 36.05
N PHE A 290 -23.60 13.80 35.82
CA PHE A 290 -22.33 13.63 36.51
C PHE A 290 -21.35 14.76 36.13
N GLU A 291 -21.21 15.07 34.85
CA GLU A 291 -20.32 16.15 34.39
C GLU A 291 -20.77 17.51 34.92
N ALA A 292 -22.08 17.74 35.06
CA ALA A 292 -22.63 18.95 35.67
C ALA A 292 -22.33 19.06 37.18
N LYS A 293 -22.33 17.94 37.92
CA LYS A 293 -22.08 17.92 39.38
C LYS A 293 -20.58 17.92 39.73
N ASN A 294 -19.76 17.18 38.97
CA ASN A 294 -18.37 16.87 39.33
C ASN A 294 -17.32 17.41 38.36
N GLY A 295 -17.74 18.01 37.25
CA GLY A 295 -16.85 18.41 36.15
C GLY A 295 -16.55 17.27 35.18
N SER A 296 -15.70 17.52 34.19
CA SER A 296 -15.39 16.55 33.12
C SER A 296 -14.90 15.22 33.69
N VAL A 297 -15.43 14.12 33.14
CA VAL A 297 -15.10 12.74 33.54
C VAL A 297 -13.59 12.46 33.52
N VAL A 298 -12.83 13.10 32.62
CA VAL A 298 -11.36 12.94 32.52
C VAL A 298 -10.64 13.54 33.73
N LEU A 299 -11.11 14.69 34.22
CA LEU A 299 -10.50 15.45 35.31
C LEU A 299 -11.00 15.00 36.69
N TYR A 300 -11.92 14.04 36.73
CA TYR A 300 -12.44 13.51 37.97
C TYR A 300 -11.37 12.68 38.70
N LYS A 301 -10.92 13.15 39.88
CA LYS A 301 -9.93 12.50 40.76
C LYS A 301 -8.71 11.91 39.99
N PRO A 302 -7.86 12.75 39.37
CA PRO A 302 -6.77 12.27 38.51
C PRO A 302 -5.67 11.51 39.26
N ASP A 303 -5.51 11.75 40.57
CA ASP A 303 -4.50 11.08 41.41
C ASP A 303 -4.87 9.64 41.79
N MET A 304 -6.09 9.20 41.48
CA MET A 304 -6.57 7.85 41.80
C MET A 304 -6.21 6.86 40.69
N GLU A 305 -5.91 5.62 41.09
CA GLU A 305 -5.71 4.51 40.16
C GLU A 305 -6.93 4.31 39.24
N TRP A 306 -6.68 4.11 37.93
CA TRP A 306 -7.71 4.06 36.88
C TRP A 306 -8.91 3.17 37.24
N LYS A 307 -8.65 1.94 37.72
CA LYS A 307 -9.70 0.97 38.05
C LYS A 307 -10.61 1.45 39.19
N LYS A 308 -10.02 2.01 40.25
CA LYS A 308 -10.78 2.55 41.39
C LYS A 308 -11.60 3.77 40.99
N ARG A 309 -11.06 4.57 40.07
CA ARG A 309 -11.78 5.71 39.50
C ARG A 309 -13.02 5.27 38.72
N VAL A 310 -12.90 4.23 37.89
CA VAL A 310 -14.04 3.64 37.16
C VAL A 310 -15.11 3.14 38.13
N GLU A 311 -14.71 2.41 39.18
CA GLU A 311 -15.63 1.90 40.22
C GLU A 311 -16.34 3.04 40.99
N ASP A 312 -15.63 4.11 41.33
CA ASP A 312 -16.21 5.28 42.01
C ASP A 312 -17.23 6.02 41.14
N ILE A 313 -16.92 6.18 39.84
CA ILE A 313 -17.85 6.79 38.87
C ILE A 313 -19.08 5.91 38.70
N TYR A 314 -18.89 4.59 38.59
CA TYR A 314 -20.01 3.64 38.50
C TYR A 314 -20.94 3.72 39.70
N ASN A 315 -20.39 3.80 40.91
CA ASN A 315 -21.19 3.94 42.12
C ASN A 315 -22.01 5.25 42.13
N GLN A 316 -21.44 6.34 41.61
CA GLN A 316 -22.19 7.59 41.46
C GLN A 316 -23.28 7.50 40.40
N TYR A 317 -23.03 6.79 39.29
CA TYR A 317 -24.07 6.53 38.29
C TYR A 317 -25.21 5.71 38.89
N LYS A 318 -24.92 4.76 39.79
CA LYS A 318 -25.94 4.04 40.53
C LYS A 318 -26.77 4.95 41.43
N THR A 319 -26.13 5.82 42.22
CA THR A 319 -26.83 6.80 43.06
C THR A 319 -27.69 7.76 42.23
N LEU A 320 -27.17 8.28 41.13
CA LEU A 320 -27.91 9.16 40.22
C LEU A 320 -29.05 8.43 39.50
N SER A 321 -28.86 7.16 39.15
CA SER A 321 -29.90 6.33 38.55
C SER A 321 -31.08 6.15 39.52
N ASP A 322 -30.80 5.91 40.80
CA ASP A 322 -31.82 5.77 41.84
C ASP A 322 -32.57 7.10 42.11
N GLU A 323 -31.91 8.26 41.93
CA GLU A 323 -32.53 9.58 42.01
C GLU A 323 -33.52 9.85 40.84
N ILE A 324 -33.21 9.36 39.64
CA ILE A 324 -33.98 9.67 38.41
C ILE A 324 -35.14 8.69 38.20
N LEU A 325 -34.98 7.43 38.61
CA LEU A 325 -36.00 6.37 38.52
C LEU A 325 -36.11 5.64 39.86
N PRO A 326 -36.80 6.24 40.86
CA PRO A 326 -37.07 5.53 42.10
C PRO A 326 -37.90 4.28 41.79
N VAL A 327 -37.43 3.12 42.25
CA VAL A 327 -38.15 1.85 42.10
C VAL A 327 -39.39 1.89 42.98
N THR A 328 -40.54 2.30 42.45
CA THR A 328 -41.83 1.87 43.00
C THR A 328 -42.07 0.46 42.49
N ARG A 329 -41.60 -0.54 43.25
CA ARG A 329 -42.24 -1.85 43.20
C ARG A 329 -43.59 -1.66 43.88
N ASP A 330 -44.61 -1.30 43.10
CA ASP A 330 -45.96 -1.62 43.49
C ASP A 330 -46.01 -3.15 43.55
N SER A 331 -45.90 -3.69 44.75
CA SER A 331 -46.40 -5.01 45.08
C SER A 331 -47.92 -4.97 44.91
N GLY A 332 -48.37 -4.93 43.66
CA GLY A 332 -49.74 -5.19 43.28
C GLY A 332 -50.00 -6.67 43.51
N GLN A 333 -50.65 -6.95 44.63
CA GLN A 333 -51.55 -8.10 44.73
C GLN A 333 -52.52 -8.03 43.54
N ASP A 334 -52.54 -9.08 42.72
CA ASP A 334 -53.76 -9.78 42.29
C ASP A 334 -53.37 -11.12 41.63
#